data_AF-A0A2N9XV65-F1
#
_entry.id   AF-A0A2N9XV65-F1
#
_cell.length_a   1.000
_cell.length_b   1.000
_cell.length_c   1.000
_cell.angle_alpha   90.00
_cell.angle_beta   90.00
_cell.angle_gamma   90.00
#
_symmetry.space_group_name_H-M   'P 1'
#
loop_
_entity.id
_entity.type
_entity.pdbx_description
1 polymer ?
#
loop_
_entity_poly.entity_id
_entity_poly.type
_entity_poly.pdbx_seq_one_letter_code
_entity_poly.pdbx_strand_id
1 'polypeptide(L)'
;MQIHRAKLKLLLLTSLGILLTGCSISDWYNGYYVERAAIIKGQKDRAAYYNAESPEMKELRKKNQAYCSDLASRPENRIAKKGYENGVFNEPMYSGCMERRGTPTFGTYKSRQAEKRREERRARGEIVL
;
A
#
# COMPACT_ATOMS: atom_id res chain seq x y z
N MET A 1 54.51 -19.33 -20.04
CA MET A 1 53.99 -18.44 -18.97
C MET A 1 52.64 -17.75 -19.27
N GLN A 2 51.98 -18.00 -20.42
CA GLN A 2 50.67 -17.39 -20.76
C GLN A 2 49.46 -18.19 -20.27
N ILE A 3 49.51 -19.53 -20.31
CA ILE A 3 48.37 -20.40 -19.99
C ILE A 3 47.97 -20.31 -18.50
N HIS A 4 48.93 -20.19 -17.58
CA HIS A 4 48.66 -20.02 -16.14
C HIS A 4 47.99 -18.67 -15.81
N ARG A 5 48.35 -17.59 -16.52
CA ARG A 5 47.73 -16.27 -16.34
C ARG A 5 46.30 -16.22 -16.84
N ALA A 6 45.97 -16.97 -17.90
CA ALA A 6 44.60 -17.07 -18.43
C ALA A 6 43.65 -17.78 -17.45
N LYS A 7 44.10 -18.88 -16.82
CA LYS A 7 43.30 -19.60 -15.81
C LYS A 7 43.00 -18.75 -14.57
N LEU A 8 43.97 -17.97 -14.09
CA LEU A 8 43.79 -17.07 -12.94
C LEU A 8 42.82 -15.92 -13.25
N LYS A 9 42.94 -15.32 -14.44
CA LYS A 9 42.02 -14.25 -14.89
C LYS A 9 40.58 -14.76 -15.05
N LEU A 10 40.41 -15.97 -15.59
CA LEU A 10 39.09 -16.58 -15.74
C LEU A 10 38.45 -16.84 -14.37
N LEU A 11 39.22 -17.35 -13.40
CA LEU A 11 38.77 -17.56 -12.02
C LEU A 11 38.36 -16.26 -11.32
N LEU A 12 39.15 -15.18 -11.50
CA LEU A 12 38.81 -13.89 -10.92
C LEU A 12 37.53 -13.29 -11.52
N LEU A 13 37.35 -13.41 -12.84
CA LEU A 13 36.16 -12.92 -13.53
C LEU A 13 34.91 -13.73 -13.16
N THR A 14 35.00 -15.05 -13.04
CA THR A 14 33.86 -15.87 -12.58
C THR A 14 33.53 -15.61 -11.11
N SER A 15 34.53 -15.47 -10.24
CA SER A 15 34.29 -15.13 -8.82
C SER A 15 33.63 -13.75 -8.67
N LEU A 16 34.07 -12.75 -9.45
CA LEU A 16 33.51 -11.41 -9.40
C LEU A 16 32.08 -11.39 -9.97
N GLY A 17 31.82 -12.16 -11.03
CA GLY A 17 30.47 -12.33 -11.59
C GLY A 17 29.49 -12.97 -10.62
N ILE A 18 29.90 -14.00 -9.89
CA ILE A 18 29.07 -14.66 -8.87
C ILE A 18 28.79 -13.70 -7.70
N LEU A 19 29.77 -12.94 -7.24
CA LEU A 19 29.59 -11.98 -6.15
C LEU A 19 28.64 -10.83 -6.54
N LEU A 20 28.79 -10.28 -7.75
CA LEU A 20 27.93 -9.18 -8.22
C LEU A 20 26.48 -9.64 -8.48
N THR A 21 26.29 -10.83 -9.03
CA THR A 21 24.94 -11.39 -9.25
C THR A 21 24.29 -11.86 -7.94
N GLY A 22 25.07 -12.35 -6.98
CA GLY A 22 24.59 -12.80 -5.67
C GLY A 22 23.88 -11.71 -4.86
N CYS A 23 24.43 -10.49 -4.84
CA CYS A 23 23.76 -9.35 -4.19
C CYS A 23 22.46 -8.95 -4.90
N SER A 24 22.43 -8.99 -6.24
CA SER A 24 21.21 -8.65 -6.99
C SER A 24 20.08 -9.68 -6.78
N ILE A 25 20.43 -10.96 -6.61
CA ILE A 25 19.46 -12.03 -6.38
C ILE A 25 18.96 -11.99 -4.94
N SER A 26 19.82 -11.70 -3.95
CA SER A 26 19.37 -11.55 -2.56
C SER A 26 18.45 -10.36 -2.38
N ASP A 27 18.74 -9.22 -3.02
CA ASP A 27 17.90 -8.02 -2.93
C ASP A 27 16.56 -8.23 -3.65
N TRP A 28 16.57 -8.90 -4.81
CA TRP A 28 15.34 -9.27 -5.52
C TRP A 28 14.50 -10.27 -4.71
N TYR A 29 15.13 -11.31 -4.14
CA TYR A 29 14.46 -12.30 -3.31
C TYR A 29 13.88 -11.65 -2.05
N ASN A 30 14.69 -10.90 -1.30
CA ASN A 30 14.24 -10.18 -0.11
C ASN A 30 13.14 -9.18 -0.44
N GLY A 31 13.28 -8.40 -1.51
CA GLY A 31 12.26 -7.46 -1.97
C GLY A 31 10.94 -8.15 -2.29
N TYR A 32 10.98 -9.25 -3.06
CA TYR A 32 9.80 -10.02 -3.44
C TYR A 32 9.06 -10.61 -2.22
N TYR A 33 9.79 -11.21 -1.26
CA TYR A 33 9.17 -11.78 -0.07
C TYR A 33 8.70 -10.71 0.93
N VAL A 34 9.42 -9.58 1.06
CA VAL A 34 9.00 -8.44 1.88
C VAL A 34 7.72 -7.82 1.32
N GLU A 35 7.65 -7.62 0.00
CA GLU A 35 6.45 -7.11 -0.65
C GLU A 35 5.28 -8.08 -0.46
N ARG A 36 5.50 -9.38 -0.69
CA ARG A 36 4.48 -10.41 -0.47
C ARG A 36 4.00 -10.44 0.97
N ALA A 37 4.91 -10.37 1.95
CA ALA A 37 4.56 -10.33 3.36
C ALA A 37 3.77 -9.06 3.71
N ALA A 38 4.15 -7.90 3.14
CA ALA A 38 3.45 -6.65 3.33
C ALA A 38 2.03 -6.68 2.74
N ILE A 39 1.84 -7.28 1.56
CA ILE A 39 0.51 -7.50 0.95
C ILE A 39 -0.35 -8.40 1.84
N ILE A 40 0.19 -9.55 2.27
CA ILE A 40 -0.54 -10.49 3.14
C ILE A 40 -0.95 -9.80 4.45
N LYS A 41 -0.02 -9.04 5.06
CA LYS A 41 -0.31 -8.27 6.27
C LYS A 41 -1.40 -7.24 6.01
N GLY A 42 -1.33 -6.48 4.93
CA GLY A 42 -2.34 -5.50 4.55
C GLY A 42 -3.74 -6.10 4.35
N GLN A 43 -3.82 -7.30 3.75
CA GLN A 43 -5.07 -8.04 3.61
C GLN A 43 -5.63 -8.50 4.96
N LYS A 44 -4.77 -9.03 5.84
CA LYS A 44 -5.16 -9.45 7.20
C LYS A 44 -5.66 -8.26 8.03
N ASP A 45 -4.94 -7.14 8.01
CA ASP A 45 -5.32 -5.93 8.74
C ASP A 45 -6.66 -5.38 8.24
N ARG A 46 -6.87 -5.38 6.92
CA ARG A 46 -8.14 -4.98 6.31
C ARG A 46 -9.28 -5.88 6.74
N ALA A 47 -9.08 -7.21 6.73
CA ALA A 47 -10.09 -8.17 7.16
C ALA A 47 -10.41 -7.99 8.65
N ALA A 48 -9.38 -7.87 9.50
CA ALA A 48 -9.56 -7.64 10.93
C ALA A 48 -10.36 -6.37 11.22
N TYR A 49 -10.09 -5.28 10.50
CA TYR A 49 -10.82 -4.02 10.63
C TYR A 49 -12.33 -4.18 10.40
N TYR A 50 -12.74 -4.76 9.26
CA TYR A 50 -14.17 -4.95 8.96
C TYR A 50 -14.81 -6.07 9.78
N ASN A 51 -14.04 -7.08 10.18
CA ASN A 51 -14.54 -8.16 11.03
C ASN A 51 -14.83 -7.70 12.46
N ALA A 52 -14.07 -6.73 12.97
CA ALA A 52 -14.25 -6.13 14.30
C ALA A 52 -15.50 -5.22 14.40
N GLU A 53 -16.16 -4.89 13.28
CA GLU A 53 -17.39 -4.09 13.30
C GLU A 53 -18.56 -4.86 13.94
N SER A 54 -19.34 -4.17 14.78
CA SER A 54 -20.60 -4.70 15.30
C SER A 54 -21.61 -4.95 14.17
N PRO A 55 -22.62 -5.81 14.37
CA PRO A 55 -23.68 -6.02 13.38
C PRO A 55 -24.37 -4.71 12.95
N GLU A 56 -24.64 -3.82 13.90
CA GLU A 56 -25.23 -2.51 13.66
C GLU A 56 -24.34 -1.63 12.76
N MET A 57 -23.03 -1.62 13.03
CA MET A 57 -22.05 -0.89 12.22
C MET A 57 -21.94 -1.44 10.80
N LYS A 58 -22.05 -2.77 10.63
CA LYS A 58 -22.06 -3.40 9.30
C LYS A 58 -23.29 -2.99 8.50
N GLU A 59 -24.47 -2.93 9.11
CA GLU A 59 -25.69 -2.46 8.44
C GLU A 59 -25.61 -0.96 8.10
N LEU A 60 -25.09 -0.14 9.02
CA LEU A 60 -24.82 1.27 8.73
C LEU A 60 -23.86 1.42 7.55
N ARG A 61 -22.77 0.65 7.52
CA ARG A 61 -21.79 0.66 6.44
C ARG A 61 -22.40 0.29 5.11
N LYS A 62 -23.27 -0.73 5.04
CA LYS A 62 -23.97 -1.10 3.79
C LYS A 62 -24.80 0.06 3.25
N LYS A 63 -25.58 0.72 4.10
CA LYS A 63 -26.40 1.89 3.72
C LYS A 63 -25.52 3.05 3.25
N ASN A 64 -24.46 3.35 3.99
CA ASN A 64 -23.51 4.40 3.64
C ASN A 64 -22.77 4.08 2.35
N GLN A 65 -22.38 2.83 2.12
CA GLN A 65 -21.70 2.40 0.90
C GLN A 65 -22.58 2.61 -0.33
N ALA A 66 -23.86 2.23 -0.28
CA ALA A 66 -24.80 2.47 -1.36
C ALA A 66 -24.93 3.97 -1.67
N TYR A 67 -25.19 4.78 -0.65
CA TYR A 67 -25.36 6.23 -0.80
C TYR A 67 -24.08 6.93 -1.30
N CYS A 68 -22.94 6.68 -0.65
CA CYS A 68 -21.68 7.33 -0.99
C CYS A 68 -21.16 6.87 -2.36
N SER A 69 -21.41 5.61 -2.74
CA SER A 69 -21.06 5.11 -4.07
C SER A 69 -21.93 5.73 -5.16
N ASP A 70 -23.24 5.87 -4.93
CA ASP A 70 -24.13 6.59 -5.85
C ASP A 70 -23.62 8.01 -6.06
N LEU A 71 -23.42 8.75 -4.96
CA LEU A 71 -22.93 10.12 -4.98
C LEU A 71 -21.62 10.25 -5.78
N ALA A 72 -20.65 9.37 -5.55
CA ALA A 72 -19.35 9.36 -6.21
C ALA A 72 -19.37 8.86 -7.67
N SER A 73 -20.45 8.22 -8.09
CA SER A 73 -20.63 7.72 -9.46
C SER A 73 -21.39 8.68 -10.36
N ARG A 74 -22.06 9.70 -9.80
CA ARG A 74 -22.84 10.67 -10.58
C ARG A 74 -21.94 11.42 -11.57
N PRO A 75 -22.37 11.64 -12.83
CA PRO A 75 -21.56 12.28 -13.87
C PRO A 75 -20.94 13.60 -13.42
N GLU A 76 -21.70 14.44 -12.72
CA GLU A 76 -21.26 15.75 -12.20
C GLU A 76 -20.14 15.67 -11.16
N ASN A 77 -20.01 14.51 -10.50
CA ASN A 77 -19.03 14.30 -9.45
C ASN A 77 -17.82 13.49 -9.89
N ARG A 78 -17.83 12.93 -11.12
CA ARG A 78 -16.72 12.12 -11.63
C ARG A 78 -15.50 12.98 -11.90
N ILE A 79 -14.33 12.40 -11.68
CA ILE A 79 -13.06 13.09 -11.89
C ILE A 79 -12.69 12.96 -13.37
N ALA A 80 -12.51 14.07 -14.08
CA ALA A 80 -12.02 14.06 -15.44
C ALA A 80 -10.60 13.47 -15.50
N LYS A 81 -10.39 12.46 -16.35
CA LYS A 81 -9.09 11.79 -16.52
C LYS A 81 -8.86 11.50 -18.00
N LYS A 82 -7.65 11.83 -18.49
CA LYS A 82 -7.25 11.53 -19.88
C LYS A 82 -7.44 10.03 -20.17
N GLY A 83 -8.14 9.71 -21.27
CA GLY A 83 -8.47 8.34 -21.65
C GLY A 83 -9.79 7.80 -21.07
N TYR A 84 -10.53 8.60 -20.29
CA TYR A 84 -11.84 8.24 -19.74
C TYR A 84 -12.87 9.31 -20.10
N GLU A 85 -13.64 9.07 -21.16
CA GLU A 85 -14.64 10.02 -21.70
C GLU A 85 -15.67 10.43 -20.64
N ASN A 86 -16.16 9.47 -19.85
CA ASN A 86 -17.11 9.70 -18.76
C ASN A 86 -16.44 10.03 -17.42
N GLY A 87 -15.13 10.32 -17.39
CA GLY A 87 -14.36 10.48 -16.15
C GLY A 87 -14.24 9.19 -15.32
N VAL A 88 -13.60 9.27 -14.17
CA VAL A 88 -13.42 8.15 -13.23
C VAL A 88 -14.20 8.36 -11.93
N PHE A 89 -14.43 7.26 -11.22
CA PHE A 89 -15.05 7.28 -9.89
C PHE A 89 -14.32 8.24 -8.95
N ASN A 90 -15.06 9.06 -8.22
CA ASN A 90 -14.50 10.03 -7.30
C ASN A 90 -14.19 9.38 -5.94
N GLU A 91 -13.07 8.66 -5.88
CA GLU A 91 -12.59 7.98 -4.68
C GLU A 91 -12.43 8.91 -3.47
N PRO A 92 -11.84 10.12 -3.60
CA PRO A 92 -11.78 11.07 -2.48
C PRO A 92 -13.16 11.45 -1.93
N MET A 93 -14.14 11.67 -2.81
CA MET A 93 -15.50 11.99 -2.37
C MET A 93 -16.17 10.80 -1.68
N TYR A 94 -16.01 9.59 -2.22
CA TYR A 94 -16.50 8.36 -1.59
C TYR A 94 -15.91 8.16 -0.19
N SER A 95 -14.58 8.17 -0.08
CA SER A 95 -13.88 7.95 1.19
C SER A 95 -14.23 9.01 2.23
N GLY A 96 -14.33 10.29 1.84
CA GLY A 96 -14.77 11.38 2.72
C GLY A 96 -16.25 11.29 3.12
N CYS A 97 -17.12 10.85 2.22
CA CYS A 97 -18.52 10.58 2.54
C CYS A 97 -18.67 9.45 3.58
N MET A 98 -17.97 8.34 3.36
CA MET A 98 -17.97 7.19 4.27
C MET A 98 -17.48 7.58 5.67
N GLU A 99 -16.42 8.40 5.75
CA GLU A 99 -15.89 8.92 7.00
C GLU A 99 -16.87 9.83 7.74
N ARG A 100 -17.43 10.84 7.06
CA ARG A 100 -18.40 11.77 7.66
C ARG A 100 -19.66 11.08 8.18
N ARG A 101 -20.04 9.96 7.56
CA ARG A 101 -21.20 9.14 7.97
C ARG A 101 -20.86 8.09 9.01
N GLY A 102 -19.66 8.14 9.62
CA GLY A 102 -19.26 7.30 10.75
C GLY A 102 -18.73 5.91 10.37
N THR A 103 -18.57 5.61 9.09
CA THR A 103 -18.09 4.30 8.60
C THR A 103 -16.86 4.48 7.71
N PRO A 104 -15.74 5.02 8.23
CA PRO A 104 -14.55 5.31 7.42
C PRO A 104 -14.06 4.06 6.68
N THR A 105 -13.43 4.25 5.53
CA THR A 105 -12.79 3.11 4.83
C THR A 105 -11.57 2.65 5.62
N PHE A 106 -11.13 1.41 5.38
CA PHE A 106 -9.89 0.90 5.99
C PHE A 106 -8.68 1.82 5.68
N GLY A 107 -8.60 2.36 4.46
CA GLY A 107 -7.55 3.31 4.06
C GLY A 107 -7.58 4.59 4.88
N THR A 108 -8.76 5.19 5.04
CA THR A 108 -8.97 6.37 5.89
C THR A 108 -8.63 6.08 7.35
N TYR A 109 -9.12 4.97 7.89
CA TYR A 109 -8.79 4.53 9.25
C TYR A 109 -7.28 4.40 9.47
N LYS A 110 -6.58 3.72 8.55
CA LYS A 110 -5.12 3.51 8.63
C LYS A 110 -4.35 4.82 8.59
N SER A 111 -4.81 5.76 7.76
CA SER A 111 -4.20 7.10 7.62
C SER A 111 -4.34 7.89 8.92
N ARG A 112 -5.53 7.93 9.52
CA ARG A 112 -5.75 8.58 10.83
C ARG A 112 -4.93 7.93 11.95
N GLN A 113 -4.81 6.60 11.95
CA GLN A 113 -3.96 5.92 12.93
C GLN A 113 -2.48 6.27 12.75
N ALA A 114 -2.01 6.45 11.51
CA ALA A 114 -0.65 6.90 11.26
C ALA A 114 -0.43 8.35 11.72
N GLU A 115 -1.39 9.23 11.49
CA GLU A 115 -1.37 10.61 11.96
C GLU A 115 -1.32 10.69 13.48
N LYS A 116 -2.22 9.99 14.19
CA LYS A 116 -2.20 9.90 15.66
C LYS A 116 -0.85 9.45 16.20
N ARG A 117 -0.26 8.40 15.62
CA ARG A 117 1.08 7.94 16.03
C ARG A 117 2.15 9.00 15.79
N ARG A 118 2.06 9.77 14.70
CA ARG A 118 3.00 10.88 14.44
C ARG A 118 2.83 12.00 15.46
N GLU A 119 1.61 12.34 15.83
CA GLU A 119 1.31 13.33 16.87
C GLU A 119 1.83 12.89 18.24
N GLU A 120 1.61 11.64 18.63
CA GLU A 120 2.15 11.07 19.88
C GLU A 120 3.68 11.13 19.91
N ARG A 121 4.34 10.83 18.79
CA ARG A 121 5.81 10.93 18.66
C ARG A 121 6.28 12.37 18.80
N ARG A 122 5.61 13.33 18.15
CA ARG A 122 5.89 14.77 18.29
C ARG A 122 5.70 15.24 19.73
N ALA A 123 4.65 14.77 20.41
CA ALA A 123 4.39 15.10 21.81
C ALA A 123 5.47 14.56 22.76
N ARG A 124 6.14 13.46 22.40
CA ARG A 124 7.34 12.94 23.10
C ARG A 124 8.64 13.67 22.73
N GLY A 125 8.58 14.69 21.87
CA GLY A 125 9.76 15.42 21.40
C GLY A 125 10.56 14.71 20.32
N GLU A 126 10.04 13.63 19.72
CA GLU A 126 10.70 12.97 18.60
C GLU A 126 10.57 13.81 17.32
N ILE A 127 11.66 13.94 16.56
CA ILE A 127 11.61 14.53 15.21
C ILE A 127 10.88 13.54 14.29
N VAL A 128 9.74 13.97 13.76
CA VAL A 128 8.94 13.23 12.78
C VAL A 128 9.07 13.92 11.43
N LEU A 129 9.81 13.30 10.51
CA LEU A 129 9.91 13.67 9.09
C LEU A 129 8.65 13.28 8.32
#